data_AF-A0A537RB93-F1
#
_entry.id   AF-A0A537RB93-F1
#
_cell.length_a   1.000
_cell.length_b   1.000
_cell.length_c   1.000
_cell.angle_alpha   90.00
_cell.angle_beta   90.00
_cell.angle_gamma   90.00
#
_symmetry.space_group_name_H-M   'P 1'
#
loop_
_entity.id
_entity.type
_entity.pdbx_description
1 polymer ?
#
loop_
_entity_poly.entity_id
_entity_poly.type
_entity_poly.pdbx_seq_one_letter_code
_entity_poly.pdbx_strand_id
1 'polypeptide(L)'
;MISDYLEALAAALSFDRPLSQRVRQEVEDHLRQAVDADPAGGGLEAQQRAIANFGEPHAIAVQFAVVSLAQQTKRVGAAIILLIAGVFVVMKARVAWYAIMRCAISDDIKIVSGIIGSIDRYSFWVSVIIGIVGWVYVSGYRIVAGSGAAYRKQLRRFFLLCAAATGSLVISVVSDGVLTTLRLPGAGLSAEFLVPIFSMAIEIACAAVLVLQIRGITQRATATAALLKT
;
A
#
# COMPACT_ATOMS: atom_id res chain seq x y z
N MET A 1 -18.68 -3.06 32.59
CA MET A 1 -18.19 -4.40 32.20
C MET A 1 -18.17 -4.60 30.69
N ILE A 2 -19.31 -4.66 29.99
CA ILE A 2 -19.30 -4.79 28.51
C ILE A 2 -18.60 -3.58 27.85
N SER A 3 -18.89 -2.35 28.31
CA SER A 3 -18.23 -1.14 27.80
C SER A 3 -16.71 -1.18 27.99
N ASP A 4 -16.23 -1.62 29.16
CA ASP A 4 -14.80 -1.70 29.48
C ASP A 4 -14.08 -2.75 28.59
N TYR A 5 -14.74 -3.88 28.34
CA TYR A 5 -14.26 -4.90 27.40
C TYR A 5 -14.18 -4.36 25.96
N LEU A 6 -15.22 -3.66 25.51
CA LEU A 6 -15.27 -3.05 24.19
C LEU A 6 -14.24 -1.92 24.04
N GLU A 7 -13.95 -1.16 25.10
CA GLU A 7 -12.89 -0.15 25.11
C GLU A 7 -11.51 -0.78 25.03
N ALA A 8 -11.24 -1.85 25.79
CA ALA A 8 -9.98 -2.59 25.70
C ALA A 8 -9.78 -3.19 24.29
N LEU A 9 -10.83 -3.78 23.71
CA LEU A 9 -10.82 -4.31 22.35
C LEU A 9 -10.62 -3.20 21.30
N ALA A 10 -11.30 -2.07 21.45
CA ALA A 10 -11.17 -0.93 20.55
C ALA A 10 -9.78 -0.30 20.62
N ALA A 11 -9.18 -0.22 21.82
CA ALA A 11 -7.83 0.25 22.05
C ALA A 11 -6.80 -0.67 21.38
N ALA A 12 -6.97 -2.00 21.51
CA ALA A 12 -6.12 -2.98 20.83
C ALA A 12 -6.22 -2.91 19.30
N LEU A 13 -7.39 -2.55 18.75
CA LEU A 13 -7.64 -2.40 17.31
C LEU A 13 -7.45 -0.96 16.78
N SER A 14 -6.96 -0.03 17.60
CA SER A 14 -6.87 1.40 17.28
C SER A 14 -6.02 1.73 16.04
N PHE A 15 -5.15 0.81 15.60
CA PHE A 15 -4.35 0.93 14.38
C PHE A 15 -5.19 0.98 13.08
N ASP A 16 -6.44 0.49 13.12
CA ASP A 16 -7.36 0.52 11.99
C ASP A 16 -8.77 0.94 12.45
N ARG A 17 -9.01 2.26 12.47
CA ARG A 17 -10.23 2.87 13.03
C ARG A 17 -11.54 2.32 12.44
N PRO A 18 -11.67 2.11 11.11
CA PRO A 18 -12.87 1.49 10.53
C PRO A 18 -13.07 0.03 10.97
N LEU A 19 -11.98 -0.73 11.14
CA LEU A 19 -12.04 -2.11 11.64
C LEU A 19 -12.42 -2.14 13.11
N SER A 20 -11.79 -1.30 13.93
CA SER A 20 -12.09 -1.16 15.37
C SER A 20 -13.57 -0.87 15.60
N GLN A 21 -14.15 0.07 14.83
CA GLN A 21 -15.58 0.39 14.92
C GLN A 21 -16.47 -0.79 14.52
N ARG A 22 -16.16 -1.47 13.41
CA ARG A 22 -16.96 -2.60 12.93
C ARG A 22 -16.89 -3.79 13.88
N VAL A 23 -15.70 -4.16 14.33
CA VAL A 23 -15.50 -5.26 15.28
C VAL A 23 -16.14 -4.93 16.62
N ARG A 24 -16.05 -3.68 17.09
CA ARG A 24 -16.74 -3.25 18.30
C ARG A 24 -18.26 -3.43 18.19
N GLN A 25 -18.87 -2.98 17.08
CA GLN A 25 -20.32 -3.12 16.87
C GLN A 25 -20.72 -4.60 16.81
N GLU A 26 -20.01 -5.40 16.04
CA GLU A 26 -20.28 -6.84 15.91
C GLU A 26 -20.18 -7.55 17.27
N VAL A 27 -19.10 -7.31 18.03
CA VAL A 27 -18.91 -7.93 19.35
C VAL A 27 -19.92 -7.41 20.37
N GLU A 28 -20.29 -6.14 20.32
CA GLU A 28 -21.35 -5.56 21.16
C GLU A 28 -22.70 -6.24 20.90
N ASP A 29 -23.05 -6.46 19.64
CA ASP A 29 -24.28 -7.13 19.25
C ASP A 29 -24.29 -8.61 19.72
N HIS A 30 -23.20 -9.34 19.50
CA HIS A 30 -23.08 -10.74 19.96
C HIS A 30 -23.11 -10.86 21.49
N LEU A 31 -22.46 -9.95 22.21
CA LEU A 31 -22.49 -9.93 23.68
C LEU A 31 -23.88 -9.61 24.21
N ARG A 32 -24.59 -8.66 23.61
CA ARG A 32 -25.99 -8.36 23.97
C ARG A 32 -26.90 -9.55 23.69
N GLN A 33 -26.77 -10.17 22.52
CA GLN A 33 -27.53 -11.35 22.16
C GLN A 33 -27.27 -12.53 23.10
N ALA A 34 -26.03 -12.73 23.55
CA ALA A 34 -25.67 -13.77 24.51
C ALA A 34 -26.26 -13.50 25.91
N VAL A 35 -26.33 -12.24 26.33
CA VAL A 35 -26.96 -11.84 27.61
C VAL A 35 -28.47 -12.00 27.55
N ASP A 36 -29.11 -11.61 26.44
CA ASP A 36 -30.55 -11.74 26.25
C ASP A 36 -31.00 -13.22 26.14
N ALA A 37 -30.11 -14.09 25.68
CA ALA A 37 -30.35 -15.53 25.58
C ALA A 37 -30.08 -16.30 26.90
N ASP A 38 -29.55 -15.66 27.95
CA ASP A 38 -29.26 -16.34 29.22
C ASP A 38 -30.57 -16.61 30.00
N PRO A 39 -30.95 -17.88 30.22
CA PRO A 39 -32.17 -18.24 30.94
C PRO A 39 -32.16 -17.83 32.42
N ALA A 40 -31.00 -17.47 32.99
CA ALA A 40 -30.88 -16.97 34.37
C ALA A 40 -31.26 -15.48 34.54
N GLY A 41 -31.55 -14.77 33.44
CA GLY A 41 -31.92 -13.36 33.42
C GLY A 41 -30.73 -12.41 33.27
N GLY A 42 -30.96 -11.27 32.61
CA GLY A 42 -29.95 -10.29 32.11
C GLY A 42 -29.18 -9.47 33.16
N GLY A 43 -28.81 -10.09 34.29
CA GLY A 43 -28.01 -9.47 35.35
C GLY A 43 -26.52 -9.36 35.03
N LEU A 44 -25.77 -8.74 35.95
CA LEU A 44 -24.31 -8.59 35.86
C LEU A 44 -23.55 -9.92 35.70
N GLU A 45 -24.06 -11.01 36.28
CA GLU A 45 -23.47 -12.35 36.15
C GLU A 45 -23.59 -12.92 34.74
N ALA A 46 -24.72 -12.67 34.05
CA ALA A 46 -24.92 -13.08 32.66
C ALA A 46 -23.92 -12.35 31.74
N GLN A 47 -23.68 -11.06 32.00
CA GLN A 47 -22.65 -10.29 31.27
C GLN A 47 -21.25 -10.86 31.50
N GLN A 48 -20.92 -11.22 32.75
CA GLN A 48 -19.60 -11.75 33.09
C GLN A 48 -19.38 -13.14 32.46
N ARG A 49 -20.42 -13.97 32.41
CA ARG A 49 -20.40 -15.29 31.76
C ARG A 49 -20.29 -15.17 30.23
N ALA A 50 -21.01 -14.22 29.63
CA ALA A 50 -20.91 -13.92 28.20
C ALA A 50 -19.50 -13.46 27.82
N ILE A 51 -18.87 -12.57 28.60
CA ILE A 51 -17.49 -12.12 28.40
C ILE A 51 -16.50 -13.28 28.54
N ALA A 52 -16.65 -14.12 29.57
CA ALA A 52 -15.78 -15.27 29.79
C ALA A 52 -15.86 -16.30 28.64
N ASN A 53 -17.06 -16.52 28.09
CA ASN A 53 -17.28 -17.39 26.93
C ASN A 53 -16.72 -16.79 25.62
N PHE A 54 -16.73 -15.46 25.48
CA PHE A 54 -16.16 -14.77 24.33
C PHE A 54 -14.62 -14.85 24.33
N GLY A 55 -14.01 -14.81 25.51
CA GLY A 55 -12.58 -14.96 25.71
C GLY A 55 -11.82 -13.64 25.76
N GLU A 56 -10.49 -13.75 25.86
CA GLU A 56 -9.60 -12.61 26.06
C GLU A 56 -9.66 -11.61 24.89
N PRO A 57 -9.92 -10.31 25.14
CA PRO A 57 -10.10 -9.32 24.08
C PRO A 57 -8.86 -9.16 23.21
N HIS A 58 -7.68 -9.37 23.79
CA HIS A 58 -6.40 -9.32 23.08
C HIS A 58 -6.24 -10.46 22.07
N ALA A 59 -6.66 -11.68 22.41
CA ALA A 59 -6.58 -12.84 21.52
C ALA A 59 -7.46 -12.64 20.28
N ILE A 60 -8.65 -12.07 20.47
CA ILE A 60 -9.59 -11.73 19.41
C ILE A 60 -9.01 -10.61 18.52
N ALA A 61 -8.48 -9.55 19.14
CA ALA A 61 -7.84 -8.44 18.42
C ALA A 61 -6.70 -8.93 17.51
N VAL A 62 -5.87 -9.86 17.98
CA VAL A 62 -4.77 -10.45 17.19
C VAL A 62 -5.28 -11.17 15.96
N GLN A 63 -6.33 -11.99 16.06
CA GLN A 63 -6.89 -12.73 14.93
C GLN A 63 -7.43 -11.77 13.84
N PHE A 64 -8.22 -10.79 14.25
CA PHE A 64 -8.77 -9.79 13.32
C PHE A 64 -7.69 -8.88 12.72
N ALA A 65 -6.64 -8.54 13.49
CA ALA A 65 -5.54 -7.73 13.01
C ALA A 65 -4.75 -8.43 11.88
N VAL A 66 -4.49 -9.73 12.00
CA VAL A 66 -3.77 -10.49 10.97
C VAL A 66 -4.60 -10.60 9.69
N VAL A 67 -5.90 -10.89 9.80
CA VAL A 67 -6.80 -11.02 8.64
C VAL A 67 -6.99 -9.68 7.94
N SER A 68 -7.26 -8.60 8.68
CA SER A 68 -7.39 -7.25 8.11
C SER A 68 -6.10 -6.81 7.43
N LEU A 69 -4.95 -6.99 8.09
CA LEU A 69 -3.65 -6.63 7.50
C LEU A 69 -3.40 -7.39 6.20
N ALA A 70 -3.74 -8.68 6.13
CA ALA A 70 -3.56 -9.47 4.92
C ALA A 70 -4.45 -8.98 3.77
N GLN A 71 -5.72 -8.70 4.05
CA GLN A 71 -6.69 -8.26 3.05
C GLN A 71 -6.39 -6.83 2.58
N GLN A 72 -6.00 -5.94 3.49
CA GLN A 72 -5.60 -4.58 3.17
C GLN A 72 -4.31 -4.55 2.35
N THR A 73 -3.31 -5.38 2.70
CA THR A 73 -2.07 -5.50 1.94
C THR A 73 -2.35 -5.96 0.50
N LYS A 74 -3.30 -6.87 0.28
CA LYS A 74 -3.73 -7.27 -1.08
C LYS A 74 -4.35 -6.10 -1.84
N ARG A 75 -5.29 -5.36 -1.25
CA ARG A 75 -5.94 -4.23 -1.97
C ARG A 75 -4.95 -3.12 -2.29
N VAL A 76 -4.11 -2.76 -1.33
CA VAL A 76 -3.12 -1.70 -1.51
C VAL A 76 -2.01 -2.14 -2.47
N GLY A 77 -1.60 -3.41 -2.43
CA GLY A 77 -0.67 -3.97 -3.41
C GLY A 77 -1.18 -3.85 -4.85
N ALA A 78 -2.45 -4.18 -5.10
CA ALA A 78 -3.07 -4.02 -6.42
C ALA A 78 -3.10 -2.56 -6.85
N ALA A 79 -3.53 -1.67 -5.94
CA ALA A 79 -3.57 -0.24 -6.21
C ALA A 79 -2.19 0.32 -6.56
N ILE A 80 -1.14 -0.08 -5.81
CA ILE A 80 0.25 0.30 -6.07
C ILE A 80 0.65 -0.10 -7.50
N ILE A 81 0.37 -1.35 -7.89
CA ILE A 81 0.75 -1.87 -9.21
C ILE A 81 0.00 -1.15 -10.33
N LEU A 82 -1.30 -0.91 -10.17
CA LEU A 82 -2.09 -0.15 -11.14
C LEU A 82 -1.56 1.28 -11.29
N LEU A 83 -1.15 1.90 -10.20
CA LEU A 83 -0.61 3.26 -10.19
C LEU A 83 0.77 3.31 -10.87
N ILE A 84 1.65 2.33 -10.61
CA ILE A 84 2.92 2.15 -11.34
C ILE A 84 2.65 1.96 -12.85
N ALA A 85 1.69 1.12 -13.22
CA ALA A 85 1.32 0.89 -14.62
C ALA A 85 0.75 2.17 -15.29
N GLY A 86 -0.05 2.95 -14.57
CA GLY A 86 -0.58 4.22 -15.06
C GLY A 86 0.50 5.26 -15.34
N VAL A 87 1.43 5.47 -14.39
CA VAL A 87 2.60 6.35 -14.55
C VAL A 87 3.39 5.96 -15.80
N PHE A 88 3.57 4.67 -16.05
CA PHE A 88 4.29 4.21 -17.24
C PHE A 88 3.59 4.52 -18.56
N VAL A 89 2.27 4.33 -18.64
CA VAL A 89 1.50 4.64 -19.85
C VAL A 89 1.68 6.12 -20.21
N VAL A 90 1.61 6.99 -19.20
CA VAL A 90 1.82 8.43 -19.35
C VAL A 90 3.24 8.75 -19.83
N MET A 91 4.26 8.16 -19.20
CA MET A 91 5.66 8.35 -19.57
C MET A 91 5.94 7.92 -21.02
N LYS A 92 5.45 6.74 -21.45
CA LYS A 92 5.62 6.25 -22.83
C LYS A 92 4.87 7.09 -23.84
N ALA A 93 3.68 7.56 -23.50
CA ALA A 93 2.92 8.49 -24.34
C ALA A 93 3.70 9.78 -24.57
N ARG A 94 4.37 10.31 -23.53
CA ARG A 94 5.22 11.50 -23.63
C ARG A 94 6.44 11.28 -24.52
N VAL A 95 7.14 10.16 -24.38
CA VAL A 95 8.30 9.82 -25.25
C VAL A 95 7.87 9.65 -26.70
N ALA A 96 6.74 8.98 -26.96
CA ALA A 96 6.17 8.83 -28.30
C ALA A 96 5.77 10.19 -28.88
N TRP A 97 5.17 11.06 -28.08
CA TRP A 97 4.83 12.44 -28.45
C TRP A 97 6.07 13.22 -28.90
N TYR A 98 7.17 13.17 -28.13
CA TYR A 98 8.42 13.82 -28.51
C TYR A 98 9.05 13.26 -29.80
N ALA A 99 8.92 11.96 -30.04
CA ALA A 99 9.41 11.34 -31.28
C ALA A 99 8.60 11.81 -32.51
N ILE A 100 7.29 11.99 -32.34
CA ILE A 100 6.39 12.51 -33.38
C ILE A 100 6.69 13.98 -33.65
N MET A 101 6.93 14.80 -32.60
CA MET A 101 7.12 16.24 -32.72
C MET A 101 8.47 16.67 -33.34
N ARG A 102 9.35 15.72 -33.72
CA ARG A 102 10.68 15.99 -34.33
C ARG A 102 11.45 17.16 -33.68
N CYS A 103 11.49 17.21 -32.35
CA CYS A 103 12.37 18.16 -31.66
C CYS A 103 13.83 17.88 -32.07
N ALA A 104 14.48 18.84 -32.71
CA ALA A 104 15.85 18.72 -33.19
C ALA A 104 16.82 18.65 -32.01
N ILE A 105 17.31 17.46 -31.70
CA ILE A 105 18.29 17.22 -30.63
C ILE A 105 19.69 17.29 -31.25
N SER A 106 20.54 18.17 -30.71
CA SER A 106 21.98 18.28 -31.04
C SER A 106 22.69 16.93 -30.87
N ASP A 107 23.66 16.61 -31.73
CA ASP A 107 24.28 15.28 -31.78
C ASP A 107 24.99 14.87 -30.48
N ASP A 108 25.56 15.83 -29.72
CA ASP A 108 26.14 15.56 -28.38
C ASP A 108 25.06 15.18 -27.34
N ILE A 109 23.86 15.75 -27.46
CA ILE A 109 22.73 15.46 -26.57
C ILE A 109 22.08 14.11 -26.94
N LYS A 110 22.20 13.63 -28.18
CA LYS A 110 21.68 12.31 -28.59
C LYS A 110 22.36 11.16 -27.86
N ILE A 111 23.69 11.22 -27.68
CA ILE A 111 24.45 10.15 -27.01
C ILE A 111 24.03 10.07 -25.54
N VAL A 112 24.01 11.22 -24.85
CA VAL A 112 23.58 11.31 -23.44
C VAL A 112 22.11 10.91 -23.28
N SER A 113 21.23 11.36 -24.19
CA SER A 113 19.81 11.00 -24.17
C SER A 113 19.57 9.50 -24.41
N GLY A 114 20.42 8.84 -25.22
CA GLY A 114 20.33 7.40 -25.49
C GLY A 114 20.71 6.56 -24.27
N ILE A 115 21.75 6.97 -23.54
CA ILE A 115 22.19 6.32 -22.30
C ILE A 115 21.12 6.47 -21.22
N ILE A 116 20.66 7.70 -20.97
CA ILE A 116 19.64 7.97 -19.93
C ILE A 116 18.32 7.24 -20.28
N GLY A 117 17.89 7.26 -21.55
CA GLY A 117 16.70 6.52 -21.99
C GLY A 117 16.83 5.00 -21.84
N SER A 118 18.04 4.46 -21.92
CA SER A 118 18.28 3.03 -21.67
C SER A 118 18.20 2.70 -20.18
N ILE A 119 18.80 3.54 -19.32
CA ILE A 119 18.72 3.41 -17.85
C ILE A 119 17.27 3.47 -17.37
N ASP A 120 16.50 4.41 -17.91
CA ASP A 120 15.07 4.54 -17.64
C ASP A 120 14.31 3.25 -18.01
N ARG A 121 14.54 2.74 -19.22
CA ARG A 121 13.89 1.51 -19.71
C ARG A 121 14.20 0.28 -18.84
N TYR A 122 15.45 0.11 -18.40
CA TYR A 122 15.82 -1.02 -17.54
C TYR A 122 15.28 -0.86 -16.12
N SER A 123 15.39 0.34 -15.53
CA SER A 123 14.82 0.64 -14.21
C SER A 123 13.31 0.40 -14.19
N PHE A 124 12.64 0.72 -15.30
CA PHE A 124 11.23 0.43 -15.49
C PHE A 124 10.93 -1.08 -15.52
N TRP A 125 11.60 -1.85 -16.38
CA TRP A 125 11.37 -3.30 -16.47
C TRP A 125 11.64 -4.02 -15.15
N VAL A 126 12.67 -3.59 -14.43
CA VAL A 126 12.97 -4.08 -13.09
C VAL A 126 11.82 -3.77 -12.12
N SER A 127 11.27 -2.55 -12.14
CA SER A 127 10.11 -2.18 -11.30
C SER A 127 8.88 -3.03 -11.61
N VAL A 128 8.56 -3.24 -12.90
CA VAL A 128 7.41 -4.08 -13.31
C VAL A 128 7.58 -5.52 -12.89
N ILE A 129 8.74 -6.12 -13.15
CA ILE A 129 9.01 -7.51 -12.78
C ILE A 129 8.92 -7.68 -11.26
N ILE A 130 9.53 -6.78 -10.50
CA ILE A 130 9.47 -6.80 -9.03
C ILE A 130 8.02 -6.63 -8.54
N GLY A 131 7.26 -5.73 -9.15
CA GLY A 131 5.85 -5.49 -8.82
C GLY A 131 4.97 -6.71 -9.09
N ILE A 132 5.09 -7.34 -10.25
CA ILE A 132 4.35 -8.55 -10.62
C ILE A 132 4.75 -9.72 -9.72
N VAL A 133 6.05 -9.93 -9.50
CA VAL A 133 6.54 -11.00 -8.60
C VAL A 133 6.01 -10.78 -7.18
N GLY A 134 6.07 -9.54 -6.67
CA GLY A 134 5.50 -9.18 -5.37
C GLY A 134 3.99 -9.43 -5.29
N TRP A 135 3.25 -9.14 -6.36
CA TRP A 135 1.81 -9.41 -6.46
C TRP A 135 1.46 -10.88 -6.44
N VAL A 136 2.08 -11.65 -7.35
CA VAL A 136 1.84 -13.09 -7.48
C VAL A 136 2.19 -13.79 -6.17
N TYR A 137 3.28 -13.37 -5.53
CA TYR A 137 3.70 -13.87 -4.23
C TYR A 137 2.67 -13.63 -3.11
N VAL A 138 1.97 -12.50 -3.12
CA VAL A 138 0.92 -12.17 -2.13
C VAL A 138 -0.45 -12.76 -2.49
N SER A 139 -0.81 -12.79 -3.77
CA SER A 139 -2.10 -13.28 -4.25
C SER A 139 -2.21 -14.80 -4.17
N GLY A 140 -1.13 -15.54 -4.43
CA GLY A 140 -1.09 -17.00 -4.36
C GLY A 140 -1.20 -17.59 -2.95
N TYR A 141 -0.93 -16.80 -1.90
CA TYR A 141 -0.97 -17.31 -0.53
C TYR A 141 -2.38 -17.22 0.07
N ARG A 142 -3.03 -18.37 0.20
CA ARG A 142 -4.21 -18.56 1.06
C ARG A 142 -3.72 -18.58 2.52
N ILE A 143 -4.43 -17.84 3.36
CA ILE A 143 -4.15 -17.64 4.79
C ILE A 143 -4.24 -19.01 5.48
N VAL A 144 -3.12 -19.71 5.62
CA VAL A 144 -3.01 -20.82 6.58
C VAL A 144 -2.72 -20.17 7.92
N ALA A 145 -3.75 -20.07 8.75
CA ALA A 145 -3.84 -19.30 9.99
C ALA A 145 -2.92 -19.80 11.14
N GLY A 146 -1.89 -20.59 10.86
CA GLY A 146 -1.14 -21.32 11.89
C GLY A 146 0.16 -20.71 12.40
N SER A 147 0.81 -19.76 11.70
CA SER A 147 2.15 -19.31 12.11
C SER A 147 2.43 -17.82 11.86
N GLY A 148 2.24 -16.99 12.89
CA GLY A 148 2.50 -15.54 12.84
C GLY A 148 3.97 -15.14 12.55
N ALA A 149 4.94 -16.05 12.71
CA ALA A 149 6.35 -15.80 12.40
C ALA A 149 6.63 -15.86 10.88
N ALA A 150 6.08 -16.84 10.18
CA ALA A 150 6.23 -16.97 8.72
C ALA A 150 5.55 -15.80 8.00
N TYR A 151 4.35 -15.42 8.46
CA TYR A 151 3.62 -14.26 7.95
C TYR A 151 4.41 -12.95 8.08
N ARG A 152 5.05 -12.70 9.23
CA ARG A 152 5.92 -11.51 9.44
C ARG A 152 7.10 -11.47 8.47
N LYS A 153 7.82 -12.60 8.30
CA LYS A 153 8.97 -12.69 7.38
C LYS A 153 8.54 -12.43 5.94
N GLN A 154 7.36 -12.89 5.57
CA GLN A 154 6.78 -12.74 4.24
C GLN A 154 6.32 -11.30 3.96
N LEU A 155 5.64 -10.67 4.93
CA LEU A 155 5.24 -9.28 4.82
C LEU A 155 6.46 -8.36 4.66
N ARG A 156 7.53 -8.62 5.41
CA ARG A 156 8.81 -7.89 5.29
C ARG A 156 9.42 -8.02 3.89
N ARG A 157 9.35 -9.21 3.28
CA ARG A 157 9.80 -9.42 1.88
C ARG A 157 8.95 -8.66 0.89
N PHE A 158 7.62 -8.69 1.04
CA PHE A 158 6.72 -7.90 0.20
C PHE A 158 7.03 -6.40 0.30
N PHE A 159 7.23 -5.89 1.51
CA PHE A 159 7.64 -4.49 1.71
C PHE A 159 8.97 -4.15 1.04
N LEU A 160 9.96 -5.04 1.12
CA LEU A 160 11.24 -4.84 0.44
C LEU A 160 11.06 -4.80 -1.08
N LEU A 161 10.24 -5.69 -1.65
CA LEU A 161 9.94 -5.69 -3.08
C LEU A 161 9.19 -4.41 -3.48
N CYS A 162 8.17 -3.98 -2.73
CA CYS A 162 7.49 -2.70 -2.98
C CYS A 162 8.44 -1.51 -2.87
N ALA A 163 9.28 -1.45 -1.85
CA ALA A 163 10.26 -0.38 -1.68
C ALA A 163 11.26 -0.34 -2.83
N ALA A 164 11.74 -1.50 -3.28
CA ALA A 164 12.63 -1.61 -4.44
C ALA A 164 11.92 -1.15 -5.73
N ALA A 165 10.67 -1.58 -5.96
CA ALA A 165 9.88 -1.16 -7.12
C ALA A 165 9.62 0.36 -7.12
N THR A 166 9.27 0.93 -5.96
CA THR A 166 9.09 2.37 -5.79
C THR A 166 10.39 3.14 -5.99
N GLY A 167 11.50 2.68 -5.41
CA GLY A 167 12.81 3.31 -5.62
C GLY A 167 13.21 3.33 -7.10
N SER A 168 13.02 2.20 -7.78
CA SER A 168 13.27 2.08 -9.22
C SER A 168 12.37 3.01 -10.05
N LEU A 169 11.10 3.17 -9.67
CA LEU A 169 10.19 4.12 -10.30
C LEU A 169 10.61 5.58 -10.07
N VAL A 170 11.03 5.94 -8.86
CA VAL A 170 11.55 7.29 -8.57
C VAL A 170 12.76 7.60 -9.42
N ILE A 171 13.70 6.65 -9.57
CA ILE A 171 14.86 6.82 -10.45
C ILE A 171 14.45 7.05 -11.90
N SER A 172 13.45 6.32 -12.39
CA SER A 172 12.88 6.48 -13.73
C SER A 172 12.26 7.87 -13.93
N VAL A 173 11.40 8.33 -13.01
CA VAL A 173 10.78 9.66 -13.06
C VAL A 173 11.83 10.78 -13.02
N VAL A 174 12.86 10.66 -12.17
CA VAL A 174 13.96 11.64 -12.11
C VAL A 174 14.74 11.66 -13.42
N SER A 175 15.01 10.49 -14.00
CA SER A 175 15.73 10.37 -15.28
C SER A 175 14.95 10.99 -16.43
N ASP A 176 13.64 10.74 -16.52
CA ASP A 176 12.76 11.37 -17.51
C ASP A 176 12.67 12.90 -17.32
N GLY A 177 12.66 13.34 -16.06
CA GLY A 177 12.71 14.77 -15.75
C GLY A 177 13.98 15.46 -16.20
N VAL A 178 15.13 14.81 -16.01
CA VAL A 178 16.42 15.30 -16.54
C VAL A 178 16.42 15.32 -18.07
N LEU A 179 15.87 14.29 -18.72
CA LEU A 179 15.73 14.30 -20.19
C LEU A 179 14.84 15.44 -20.68
N THR A 180 13.76 15.72 -19.96
CA THR A 180 12.82 16.79 -20.32
C THR A 180 13.47 18.16 -20.16
N THR A 181 14.21 18.41 -19.06
CA THR A 181 14.93 19.67 -18.85
C THR A 181 16.06 19.89 -19.85
N LEU A 182 16.77 18.83 -20.26
CA LEU A 182 17.79 18.91 -21.31
C LEU A 182 17.22 19.24 -22.69
N ARG A 183 15.94 18.91 -22.95
CA ARG A 183 15.24 19.20 -24.22
C ARG A 183 14.57 20.58 -24.25
N LEU A 184 14.29 21.18 -23.09
CA LEU A 184 13.62 22.47 -22.95
C LEU A 184 14.37 23.71 -23.51
N PRO A 185 15.70 23.88 -23.39
CA PRO A 185 16.36 25.12 -23.82
C PRO A 185 16.39 25.34 -25.34
N GLY A 186 16.04 24.34 -26.16
CA GLY A 186 16.04 24.45 -27.63
C GLY A 186 14.73 24.92 -28.25
N ALA A 187 13.64 25.06 -27.48
CA ALA A 187 12.31 25.28 -28.03
C ALA A 187 11.54 26.32 -27.19
N GLY A 188 11.04 27.37 -27.85
CA GLY A 188 10.34 28.48 -27.18
C GLY A 188 9.13 28.02 -26.36
N LEU A 189 8.76 28.82 -25.34
CA LEU A 189 7.62 28.59 -24.44
C LEU A 189 6.27 28.57 -25.22
N SER A 190 5.98 27.43 -25.84
CA SER A 190 4.72 27.10 -26.52
C SER A 190 3.81 26.28 -25.58
N ALA A 191 2.49 26.31 -25.82
CA ALA A 191 1.50 25.48 -25.13
C ALA A 191 1.83 23.97 -25.21
N GLU A 192 2.63 23.55 -26.19
CA GLU A 192 3.14 22.19 -26.35
C GLU A 192 4.09 21.76 -25.20
N PHE A 193 4.68 22.70 -24.45
CA PHE A 193 5.53 22.42 -23.28
C PHE A 193 4.79 22.28 -21.96
N LEU A 194 3.55 22.80 -21.87
CA LEU A 194 2.75 22.66 -20.66
C LEU A 194 2.30 21.22 -20.43
N VAL A 195 1.95 20.49 -21.50
CA VAL A 195 1.48 19.10 -21.40
C VAL A 195 2.51 18.18 -20.73
N PRO A 196 3.81 18.19 -21.12
CA PRO A 196 4.85 17.44 -20.42
C PRO A 196 5.07 17.86 -18.96
N ILE A 197 5.05 19.16 -18.67
CA ILE A 197 5.26 19.66 -17.30
C ILE A 197 4.13 19.21 -16.38
N PHE A 198 2.87 19.34 -16.81
CA PHE A 198 1.72 18.87 -16.06
C PHE A 198 1.74 17.35 -15.88
N SER A 199 2.10 16.62 -16.93
CA SER A 199 2.27 15.17 -16.87
C SER A 199 3.33 14.77 -15.83
N MET A 200 4.45 15.49 -15.75
CA MET A 200 5.52 15.19 -14.81
C MET A 200 5.14 15.54 -13.36
N ALA A 201 4.40 16.63 -13.16
CA ALA A 201 3.86 16.98 -11.86
C ALA A 201 2.88 15.89 -11.35
N ILE A 202 2.04 15.34 -12.23
CA ILE A 202 1.15 14.23 -11.92
C ILE A 202 1.96 12.98 -11.52
N GLU A 203 3.01 12.64 -12.27
CA GLU A 203 3.87 11.48 -11.96
C GLU A 203 4.56 11.62 -10.61
N ILE A 204 5.09 12.81 -10.28
CA ILE A 204 5.69 13.10 -8.97
C ILE A 204 4.65 12.97 -7.86
N ALA A 205 3.44 13.53 -8.04
CA ALA A 205 2.37 13.41 -7.07
C ALA A 205 1.95 11.95 -6.84
N CYS A 206 1.84 11.18 -7.93
CA CYS A 206 1.57 9.74 -7.90
C CYS A 206 2.67 8.96 -7.13
N ALA A 207 3.94 9.24 -7.40
CA ALA A 207 5.06 8.64 -6.67
C ALA A 207 5.04 9.01 -5.18
N ALA A 208 4.74 10.26 -4.83
CA ALA A 208 4.60 10.69 -3.45
C ALA A 208 3.46 9.95 -2.72
N VAL A 209 2.30 9.82 -3.37
CA VAL A 209 1.16 9.05 -2.83
C VAL A 209 1.54 7.58 -2.60
N LEU A 210 2.27 6.95 -3.54
CA LEU A 210 2.79 5.59 -3.38
C LEU A 210 3.67 5.46 -2.13
N VAL A 211 4.63 6.38 -1.94
CA VAL A 211 5.52 6.38 -0.78
C VAL A 211 4.74 6.52 0.53
N LEU A 212 3.74 7.41 0.56
CA LEU A 212 2.88 7.60 1.73
C LEU A 212 2.05 6.35 2.05
N GLN A 213 1.49 5.68 1.02
CA GLN A 213 0.77 4.43 1.22
C GLN A 213 1.67 3.33 1.77
N ILE A 214 2.86 3.14 1.19
CA ILE A 214 3.83 2.12 1.67
C ILE A 214 4.22 2.40 3.12
N ARG A 215 4.50 3.66 3.48
CA ARG A 215 4.79 4.07 4.87
C ARG A 215 3.62 3.75 5.80
N GLY A 216 2.39 4.06 5.40
CA GLY A 216 1.19 3.79 6.19
C GLY A 216 0.99 2.30 6.48
N ILE A 217 1.15 1.43 5.48
CA ILE A 217 1.05 -0.03 5.72
C ILE A 217 2.22 -0.49 6.60
N THR A 218 3.44 0.05 6.40
CA THR A 218 4.62 -0.31 7.21
C THR A 218 4.36 -0.01 8.70
N GLN A 219 3.81 1.17 9.00
CA GLN A 219 3.45 1.57 10.36
C GLN A 219 2.39 0.64 10.96
N ARG A 220 1.34 0.32 10.19
CA ARG A 220 0.30 -0.63 10.63
C ARG A 220 0.88 -2.01 10.91
N ALA A 221 1.74 -2.51 10.02
CA ALA A 221 2.43 -3.79 10.21
C ALA A 221 3.30 -3.80 11.47
N THR A 222 3.99 -2.69 11.79
CA THR A 222 4.75 -2.59 13.05
C THR A 222 3.86 -2.56 14.28
N ALA A 223 2.69 -1.89 14.22
CA ALA A 223 1.72 -1.88 15.30
C ALA A 223 1.14 -3.29 15.55
N THR A 224 0.74 -4.00 14.49
CA THR A 224 0.30 -5.40 14.59
C THR A 224 1.40 -6.31 15.13
N ALA A 225 2.66 -6.08 14.75
CA ALA A 225 3.79 -6.84 15.27
C ALA A 225 4.08 -6.58 16.76
N ALA A 226 3.76 -5.39 17.27
CA ALA A 226 3.84 -5.05 18.69
C ALA A 226 2.74 -5.75 19.49
N LEU A 227 1.51 -5.77 18.98
CA LEU A 227 0.38 -6.52 19.57
C LEU A 227 0.66 -8.03 19.67
N LEU A 228 1.39 -8.59 18.72
CA LEU A 228 1.79 -10.01 18.72
C LEU A 228 2.93 -10.36 19.70
N LYS A 229 3.52 -9.37 20.40
CA LYS A 229 4.62 -9.58 21.36
C LYS A 229 4.18 -9.46 22.82
N THR A 230 3.08 -8.76 23.06
CA THR A 230 2.36 -8.69 24.34
C THR A 230 1.47 -9.90 24.50
#